data_AF-A0A6M2A3J9-F1
#
_entry.id   AF-A0A6M2A3J9-F1
#
_cell.length_a   1.000
_cell.length_b   1.000
_cell.length_c   1.000
_cell.angle_alpha   90.00
_cell.angle_beta   90.00
_cell.angle_gamma   90.00
#
_symmetry.space_group_name_H-M   'P 1'
#
loop_
_entity.id
_entity.type
_entity.pdbx_description
1 polymer ?
#
loop_
_entity_poly.entity_id
_entity_poly.type
_entity_poly.pdbx_seq_one_letter_code
_entity_poly.pdbx_strand_id
1 'polypeptide(L)'
;MLKPLFGSNSVSQILLFILVNEECYAHQLQRVLGLSVTPAQKALARLETGGILKSCYRGKVRVYAFHPEYPLLSELATLLKKAYNQLSLEEKKRYYYLPYEQKKEKKQVNDLLKSIWEHMRIVTQMTLIARSRKDQKSAYTRKGKGNVLVEDRGQSLIFQENGTWQKDQGGYQNRFRWSWNRPQGLLTLEHLRFGEANPVFLFDLYATGGNTLESLSPHLHGDDTYFGWMEYKGLFLHLHIRTLGPKKDEKIEYAYV
;
A
#
# COMPACT_ATOMS: atom_id res chain seq x y z
N MET A 1 -16.87 -0.41 -16.88
CA MET A 1 -16.09 0.21 -17.97
C MET A 1 -15.21 -0.77 -18.76
N LEU A 2 -14.32 -1.55 -18.12
CA LEU A 2 -13.35 -2.40 -18.85
C LEU A 2 -13.91 -3.72 -19.43
N LYS A 3 -15.09 -4.16 -18.96
CA LYS A 3 -15.72 -5.42 -19.37
C LYS A 3 -15.83 -5.60 -20.90
N PRO A 4 -16.28 -4.61 -21.70
CA PRO A 4 -16.38 -4.77 -23.15
C PRO A 4 -15.03 -4.96 -23.82
N LEU A 5 -13.97 -4.34 -23.30
CA LEU A 5 -12.62 -4.45 -23.86
C LEU A 5 -11.99 -5.83 -23.60
N PHE A 6 -12.16 -6.37 -22.38
CA PHE A 6 -11.57 -7.66 -21.99
C PHE A 6 -12.49 -8.87 -22.21
N GLY A 7 -13.73 -8.63 -22.65
CA GLY A 7 -14.76 -9.64 -22.86
C GLY A 7 -15.27 -10.33 -21.59
N SER A 8 -14.78 -9.96 -20.41
CA SER A 8 -15.14 -10.58 -19.13
C SER A 8 -15.01 -9.60 -17.97
N ASN A 9 -16.00 -9.62 -17.08
CA ASN A 9 -15.97 -8.84 -15.85
C ASN A 9 -14.88 -9.35 -14.91
N SER A 10 -14.77 -10.67 -14.74
CA SER A 10 -13.76 -11.29 -13.88
C SER A 10 -12.35 -10.92 -14.31
N VAL A 11 -12.07 -10.89 -15.62
CA VAL A 11 -10.76 -10.52 -16.15
C VAL A 11 -10.44 -9.06 -15.84
N SER A 12 -11.41 -8.17 -16.07
CA SER A 12 -11.26 -6.74 -15.75
C SER A 12 -10.93 -6.54 -14.26
N GLN A 13 -11.69 -7.22 -13.39
CA GLN A 13 -11.54 -7.12 -11.94
C GLN A 13 -10.20 -7.70 -11.47
N ILE A 14 -9.77 -8.85 -12.02
CA ILE A 14 -8.48 -9.48 -11.68
C ILE A 14 -7.30 -8.60 -12.09
N LEU A 15 -7.34 -8.03 -13.30
CA LEU A 15 -6.26 -7.16 -13.79
C LEU A 15 -6.13 -5.89 -12.94
N LEU A 16 -7.26 -5.26 -12.56
CA LEU A 16 -7.26 -4.13 -11.63
C LEU A 16 -6.77 -4.55 -10.23
N PHE A 17 -7.15 -5.73 -9.78
CA PHE A 17 -6.71 -6.25 -8.49
C PHE A 17 -5.20 -6.48 -8.44
N ILE A 18 -4.62 -7.08 -9.47
CA ILE A 18 -3.16 -7.29 -9.57
C ILE A 18 -2.43 -5.95 -9.76
N LEU A 19 -3.03 -4.98 -10.46
CA LEU A 19 -2.45 -3.63 -10.54
C LEU A 19 -2.26 -3.00 -9.15
N VAL A 20 -3.24 -3.18 -8.26
CA VAL A 20 -3.22 -2.59 -6.91
C VAL A 20 -2.36 -3.42 -5.95
N ASN A 21 -2.51 -4.75 -5.95
CA ASN A 21 -1.94 -5.65 -4.95
C ASN A 21 -0.71 -6.43 -5.41
N GLU A 22 -0.26 -6.23 -6.65
CA GLU A 22 0.93 -6.84 -7.28
C GLU A 22 0.78 -8.33 -7.61
N GLU A 23 0.08 -9.07 -6.77
CA GLU A 23 -0.18 -10.50 -6.92
C GLU A 23 -1.57 -10.88 -6.41
N CYS A 24 -2.06 -12.04 -6.82
CA CYS A 24 -3.32 -12.59 -6.31
C CYS A 24 -3.37 -14.12 -6.33
N TYR A 25 -4.33 -14.68 -5.60
CA TYR A 25 -4.73 -16.08 -5.71
C TYR A 25 -6.25 -16.23 -5.76
N ALA A 26 -6.72 -17.34 -6.34
CA ALA A 26 -8.14 -17.52 -6.68
C ALA A 26 -9.10 -17.35 -5.48
N HIS A 27 -8.77 -17.92 -4.32
CA HIS A 27 -9.63 -17.84 -3.13
C HIS A 27 -9.67 -16.42 -2.52
N GLN A 28 -8.59 -15.65 -2.62
CA GLN A 28 -8.57 -14.24 -2.21
C GLN A 28 -9.52 -13.40 -3.07
N LEU A 29 -9.51 -13.62 -4.39
CA LEU A 29 -10.40 -12.91 -5.30
C LEU A 29 -11.88 -13.17 -4.97
N GLN A 30 -12.23 -14.38 -4.55
CA GLN A 30 -13.56 -14.67 -4.05
C GLN A 30 -13.89 -13.89 -2.78
N ARG A 31 -13.00 -13.94 -1.78
CA ARG A 31 -13.20 -13.27 -0.49
C ARG A 31 -13.37 -11.75 -0.65
N VAL A 32 -12.56 -11.14 -1.52
CA VAL A 32 -12.43 -9.68 -1.60
C VAL A 32 -13.38 -9.08 -2.63
N LEU A 33 -13.46 -9.69 -3.81
CA LEU A 33 -14.23 -9.16 -4.94
C LEU A 33 -15.57 -9.86 -5.12
N GLY A 34 -15.88 -10.87 -4.31
CA GLY A 34 -17.09 -11.69 -4.45
C GLY A 34 -17.08 -12.54 -5.73
N LEU A 35 -15.92 -12.75 -6.35
CA LEU A 35 -15.81 -13.51 -7.59
C LEU A 35 -16.02 -15.00 -7.34
N SER A 36 -16.91 -15.63 -8.09
CA SER A 36 -17.01 -17.09 -8.09
C SER A 36 -15.67 -17.72 -8.47
N VAL A 37 -15.24 -18.73 -7.70
CA VAL A 37 -13.91 -19.36 -7.82
C VAL A 37 -13.65 -19.87 -9.24
N THR A 38 -14.62 -20.58 -9.82
CA THR A 38 -14.46 -21.19 -11.15
C THR A 38 -14.23 -20.15 -12.26
N PRO A 39 -15.05 -19.08 -12.40
CA PRO A 39 -14.73 -17.96 -13.29
C PRO A 39 -13.38 -17.30 -13.03
N ALA A 40 -13.01 -17.10 -11.76
CA ALA A 40 -11.73 -16.50 -11.41
C ALA A 40 -10.55 -17.37 -11.85
N GLN A 41 -10.60 -18.68 -11.61
CA GLN A 41 -9.58 -19.64 -12.04
C GLN A 41 -9.47 -19.70 -13.58
N LYS A 42 -10.60 -19.76 -14.29
CA LYS A 42 -10.61 -19.74 -15.77
C LYS A 42 -10.01 -18.45 -16.32
N ALA A 43 -10.32 -17.31 -15.71
CA ALA A 43 -9.75 -16.02 -16.10
C ALA A 43 -8.24 -15.96 -15.86
N LEU A 44 -7.77 -16.42 -14.70
CA LEU A 44 -6.34 -16.49 -14.37
C LEU A 44 -5.58 -17.40 -15.34
N ALA A 45 -6.09 -18.61 -15.60
CA ALA A 45 -5.50 -19.54 -16.55
C ALA A 45 -5.44 -18.94 -17.96
N ARG A 46 -6.53 -18.29 -18.42
CA ARG A 46 -6.57 -17.62 -19.73
C ARG A 46 -5.51 -16.53 -19.86
N LEU A 47 -5.36 -15.70 -18.82
CA LEU A 47 -4.38 -14.61 -18.81
C LEU A 47 -2.94 -15.14 -18.74
N GLU A 48 -2.71 -16.26 -18.06
CA GLU A 48 -1.42 -16.93 -18.03
C GLU A 48 -1.06 -17.57 -19.38
N THR A 49 -1.99 -18.32 -20.00
CA THR A 49 -1.79 -18.88 -21.36
C THR A 49 -1.51 -17.78 -22.38
N GLY A 50 -2.14 -16.60 -22.23
CA GLY A 50 -1.88 -15.43 -23.07
C GLY A 50 -0.58 -14.68 -22.75
N GLY A 51 0.23 -15.15 -21.79
CA GLY A 51 1.51 -14.55 -21.41
C GLY A 51 1.39 -13.24 -20.61
N ILE A 52 0.18 -12.79 -20.27
CA ILE A 52 -0.05 -11.55 -19.51
C ILE A 52 0.32 -11.75 -18.04
N LEU A 53 -0.01 -12.92 -17.50
CA LEU A 53 0.32 -13.31 -16.13
C LEU A 53 1.36 -14.42 -16.12
N LYS A 54 2.12 -14.48 -15.03
CA LYS A 54 2.89 -15.66 -14.62
C LYS A 54 2.36 -16.17 -13.29
N SER A 55 2.57 -17.45 -13.01
CA SER A 55 2.26 -18.01 -11.69
C SER A 55 3.46 -18.69 -11.06
N CYS A 56 3.43 -18.76 -9.73
CA CYS A 56 4.33 -19.59 -8.93
C CYS A 56 3.55 -20.19 -7.75
N TYR A 57 4.08 -21.27 -7.18
CA TYR A 57 3.52 -21.85 -5.97
C TYR A 57 4.18 -21.23 -4.73
N ARG A 58 3.35 -20.76 -3.80
CA ARG A 58 3.75 -20.37 -2.44
C ARG A 58 3.09 -21.34 -1.46
N GLY A 59 3.83 -22.38 -1.07
CA GLY A 59 3.27 -23.54 -0.39
C GLY A 59 2.25 -24.27 -1.28
N LYS A 60 1.02 -24.45 -0.80
CA LYS A 60 -0.07 -25.08 -1.57
C LYS A 60 -0.85 -24.09 -2.44
N VAL A 61 -0.59 -22.78 -2.32
CA VAL A 61 -1.35 -21.73 -3.01
C VAL A 61 -0.63 -21.35 -4.31
N ARG A 62 -1.36 -21.38 -5.42
CA ARG A 62 -0.86 -20.84 -6.70
C ARG A 62 -1.14 -19.35 -6.77
N VAL A 63 -0.07 -18.57 -6.82
CA VAL A 63 -0.08 -17.10 -6.84
C VAL A 63 0.21 -16.63 -8.26
N TYR A 64 -0.51 -15.61 -8.70
CA TYR A 64 -0.39 -15.01 -10.03
C TYR A 64 0.03 -13.56 -9.93
N ALA A 65 0.89 -13.12 -10.84
CA ALA A 65 1.33 -11.72 -10.96
C ALA A 65 1.50 -11.38 -12.45
N PHE A 66 1.59 -10.08 -12.77
CA PHE A 66 1.95 -9.68 -14.12
C PHE A 66 3.26 -10.31 -14.57
N HIS A 67 3.28 -10.84 -15.78
CA HIS A 67 4.50 -11.35 -16.39
C HIS A 67 5.38 -10.14 -16.77
N PRO A 68 6.56 -9.95 -16.15
CA PRO A 68 7.36 -8.75 -16.40
C PRO A 68 7.72 -8.59 -17.87
N GLU A 69 7.99 -9.69 -18.57
CA GLU A 69 8.40 -9.70 -19.99
C GLU A 69 7.23 -9.66 -20.98
N TYR A 70 5.98 -9.47 -20.53
CA TYR A 70 4.86 -9.34 -21.46
C TYR A 70 5.04 -8.08 -22.33
N PRO A 71 5.06 -8.18 -23.67
CA PRO A 71 5.47 -7.08 -24.54
C PRO A 71 4.65 -5.79 -24.40
N LEU A 72 3.36 -5.92 -24.08
CA LEU A 72 2.42 -4.79 -23.95
C LEU A 72 2.08 -4.48 -22.48
N LEU A 73 2.93 -4.88 -21.54
CA LEU A 73 2.65 -4.69 -20.11
C LEU A 73 2.54 -3.21 -19.75
N SER A 74 3.36 -2.35 -20.36
CA SER A 74 3.41 -0.92 -20.03
C SER A 74 2.11 -0.19 -20.44
N GLU A 75 1.60 -0.52 -21.62
CA GLU A 75 0.37 -0.02 -22.20
C GLU A 75 -0.83 -0.54 -21.42
N LEU A 76 -0.83 -1.85 -21.12
CA LEU A 76 -1.87 -2.46 -20.29
C LEU A 76 -1.92 -1.81 -18.91
N ALA A 77 -0.77 -1.65 -18.23
CA ALA A 77 -0.71 -1.02 -16.93
C ALA A 77 -1.19 0.44 -16.98
N THR A 78 -0.84 1.18 -18.05
CA THR A 78 -1.28 2.56 -18.24
C THR A 78 -2.80 2.66 -18.43
N LEU A 79 -3.37 1.77 -19.24
CA LEU A 79 -4.82 1.67 -19.42
C LEU A 79 -5.53 1.34 -18.10
N LEU A 80 -5.02 0.34 -17.37
CA LEU A 80 -5.61 -0.07 -16.09
C LEU A 80 -5.50 1.04 -15.04
N LYS A 81 -4.40 1.79 -14.99
CA LYS A 81 -4.24 2.98 -14.11
C LYS A 81 -5.28 4.04 -14.41
N LYS A 82 -5.46 4.39 -15.69
CA LYS A 82 -6.50 5.35 -16.12
C LYS A 82 -7.89 4.88 -15.72
N ALA A 83 -8.18 3.60 -15.92
CA ALA A 83 -9.45 3.02 -15.54
C ALA A 83 -9.68 2.98 -14.03
N TYR A 84 -8.64 2.64 -13.26
CA TYR A 84 -8.69 2.65 -11.80
C TYR A 84 -8.97 4.06 -11.26
N ASN A 85 -8.35 5.09 -11.84
CA ASN A 85 -8.52 6.46 -11.39
C ASN A 85 -9.94 6.99 -11.57
N GLN A 86 -10.66 6.49 -12.57
CA GLN A 86 -12.06 6.84 -12.84
C GLN A 86 -13.07 6.14 -11.92
N LEU A 87 -12.63 5.14 -11.14
CA LEU A 87 -13.51 4.47 -10.17
C LEU A 87 -13.86 5.42 -9.01
N SER A 88 -15.07 5.25 -8.46
CA SER A 88 -15.46 5.91 -7.22
C SER A 88 -14.58 5.45 -6.06
N LEU A 89 -14.54 6.24 -4.97
CA LEU A 89 -13.76 5.88 -3.78
C LEU A 89 -14.16 4.52 -3.20
N GLU A 90 -15.47 4.24 -3.17
CA GLU A 90 -16.03 2.98 -2.70
C GLU A 90 -15.63 1.78 -3.58
N GLU A 91 -15.52 1.97 -4.88
CA GLU A 91 -15.01 0.94 -5.78
C GLU A 91 -13.51 0.74 -5.64
N LYS A 92 -12.73 1.81 -5.49
CA LYS A 92 -11.27 1.75 -5.29
C LYS A 92 -10.92 0.92 -4.05
N LYS A 93 -11.67 1.09 -2.95
CA LYS A 93 -11.54 0.29 -1.70
C LYS A 93 -11.62 -1.21 -1.95
N ARG A 94 -12.54 -1.67 -2.82
CA ARG A 94 -12.73 -3.10 -3.08
C ARG A 94 -11.52 -3.79 -3.70
N TYR A 95 -10.66 -3.04 -4.38
CA TYR A 95 -9.46 -3.60 -5.01
C TYR A 95 -8.24 -3.57 -4.10
N TYR A 96 -8.32 -2.99 -2.91
CA TYR A 96 -7.22 -3.01 -1.96
C TYR A 96 -7.37 -4.22 -1.04
N TYR A 97 -6.34 -5.08 -1.02
CA TYR A 97 -6.32 -6.28 -0.20
C TYR A 97 -5.04 -6.37 0.62
N LEU A 98 -5.19 -6.72 1.89
CA LEU A 98 -4.07 -7.07 2.74
C LEU A 98 -4.13 -8.54 3.20
N PRO A 99 -2.98 -9.23 3.32
CA PRO A 99 -2.95 -10.67 3.59
C PRO A 99 -3.52 -11.09 4.95
N TYR A 100 -3.72 -10.16 5.90
CA TYR A 100 -4.05 -10.46 7.29
C TYR A 100 -5.33 -9.75 7.76
N GLU A 101 -6.46 -10.44 7.64
CA GLU A 101 -7.71 -10.03 8.32
C GLU A 101 -7.96 -11.00 9.49
N GLN A 102 -7.90 -10.51 10.73
CA GLN A 102 -8.42 -11.23 11.91
C GLN A 102 -9.32 -10.28 12.69
N LYS A 103 -10.62 -10.61 12.80
CA LYS A 103 -11.55 -9.85 13.65
C LYS A 103 -11.15 -10.04 15.13
N LYS A 104 -10.69 -8.97 15.78
CA LYS A 104 -10.41 -8.90 17.22
C LYS A 104 -11.41 -7.99 17.94
N GLU A 105 -11.54 -8.20 19.26
CA GLU A 105 -12.35 -7.36 20.14
C GLU A 105 -11.78 -5.94 20.28
N LYS A 106 -12.66 -4.94 20.48
CA LYS A 106 -12.30 -3.52 20.62
C LYS A 106 -11.19 -3.25 21.65
N LYS A 107 -11.12 -4.04 22.73
CA LYS A 107 -10.08 -3.92 23.77
C LYS A 107 -8.68 -4.18 23.20
N GLN A 108 -8.54 -5.27 22.44
CA GLN A 108 -7.25 -5.66 21.85
C GLN A 108 -6.77 -4.65 20.78
N VAL A 109 -7.69 -4.02 20.06
CA VAL A 109 -7.40 -2.93 19.11
C VAL A 109 -6.80 -1.72 19.81
N ASN A 110 -7.40 -1.30 20.91
CA ASN A 110 -6.92 -0.15 21.68
C ASN A 110 -5.54 -0.43 22.30
N ASP A 111 -5.30 -1.65 22.78
CA ASP A 111 -4.01 -2.05 23.33
C ASP A 111 -2.89 -2.05 22.27
N LEU A 112 -3.20 -2.47 21.04
CA LEU A 112 -2.26 -2.42 19.92
C LEU A 112 -1.93 -0.98 19.53
N LEU A 113 -2.94 -0.12 19.33
CA LEU A 113 -2.72 1.29 18.99
C LEU A 113 -1.91 2.01 20.06
N LYS A 114 -2.18 1.72 21.34
CA LYS A 114 -1.39 2.24 22.46
C LYS A 114 0.06 1.77 22.38
N SER A 115 0.29 0.47 22.14
CA SER A 115 1.65 -0.09 22.03
C SER A 115 2.44 0.53 20.88
N ILE A 116 1.80 0.72 19.72
CA ILE A 116 2.38 1.40 18.58
C ILE A 116 2.71 2.85 18.93
N TRP A 117 1.78 3.58 19.54
CA TRP A 117 1.97 4.98 19.92
C TRP A 117 3.15 5.17 20.88
N GLU A 118 3.27 4.33 21.92
CA GLU A 118 4.40 4.41 22.85
C GLU A 118 5.72 4.02 22.17
N HIS A 119 5.72 3.06 21.25
CA HIS A 119 6.92 2.75 20.46
C HIS A 119 7.32 3.93 19.58
N MET A 120 6.35 4.59 18.91
CA MET A 120 6.61 5.75 18.05
C MET A 120 7.30 6.91 18.78
N ARG A 121 7.05 7.07 20.09
CA ARG A 121 7.70 8.10 20.92
C ARG A 121 9.19 7.89 21.12
N ILE A 122 9.67 6.64 21.02
CA ILE A 122 11.06 6.27 21.27
C ILE A 122 11.81 5.92 19.99
N VAL A 123 11.18 6.02 18.82
CA VAL A 123 11.83 5.84 17.52
C VAL A 123 12.97 6.85 17.39
N THR A 124 14.15 6.38 17.00
CA THR A 124 15.32 7.22 16.79
C THR A 124 15.97 7.01 15.43
N GLN A 125 15.68 5.88 14.79
CA GLN A 125 16.31 5.50 13.52
C GLN A 125 15.27 4.98 12.54
N MET A 126 15.62 5.06 11.26
CA MET A 126 14.84 4.45 10.21
C MET A 126 15.69 3.94 9.06
N THR A 127 15.18 2.88 8.43
CA THR A 127 15.60 2.48 7.09
C THR A 127 14.42 2.62 6.14
N LEU A 128 14.73 2.97 4.89
CA LEU A 128 13.76 3.28 3.86
C LEU A 128 14.09 2.47 2.60
N ILE A 129 13.08 1.85 1.99
CA ILE A 129 13.18 1.25 0.66
C ILE A 129 12.11 1.89 -0.23
N ALA A 130 12.53 2.68 -1.21
CA ALA A 130 11.65 3.29 -2.19
C ALA A 130 11.76 2.56 -3.54
N ARG A 131 10.63 2.09 -4.07
CA ARG A 131 10.51 1.38 -5.34
C ARG A 131 9.57 2.14 -6.28
N SER A 132 10.01 2.40 -7.51
CA SER A 132 9.14 2.93 -8.58
C SER A 132 8.93 1.88 -9.66
N ARG A 133 7.72 1.80 -10.21
CA ARG A 133 7.29 0.82 -11.23
C ARG A 133 6.55 1.48 -12.40
N LYS A 134 6.92 2.72 -12.71
CA LYS A 134 6.24 3.49 -13.75
C LYS A 134 6.35 2.81 -15.13
N ASP A 135 7.53 2.30 -15.46
CA ASP A 135 7.84 1.43 -16.59
C ASP A 135 9.14 0.63 -16.31
N GLN A 136 9.46 -0.40 -17.10
CA GLN A 136 10.66 -1.22 -16.88
C GLN A 136 11.98 -0.43 -16.97
N LYS A 137 12.02 0.64 -17.79
CA LYS A 137 13.24 1.45 -18.02
C LYS A 137 13.48 2.47 -16.89
N SER A 138 12.40 2.87 -16.23
CA SER A 138 12.29 3.86 -15.16
C SER A 138 12.21 3.20 -13.77
N ALA A 139 12.20 1.87 -13.72
CA ALA A 139 12.12 1.12 -12.48
C ALA A 139 13.39 1.32 -11.66
N TYR A 140 13.24 1.76 -10.42
CA TYR A 140 14.36 1.91 -9.49
C TYR A 140 14.01 1.31 -8.13
N THR A 141 15.04 0.88 -7.42
CA THR A 141 14.98 0.57 -5.99
C THR A 141 16.08 1.34 -5.28
N ARG A 142 15.68 2.30 -4.44
CA ARG A 142 16.60 3.09 -3.62
C ARG A 142 16.47 2.67 -2.17
N LYS A 143 17.60 2.49 -1.49
CA LYS A 143 17.66 2.17 -0.06
C LYS A 143 18.29 3.35 0.67
N GLY A 144 17.64 3.80 1.73
CA GLY A 144 18.11 4.86 2.60
C GLY A 144 18.21 4.40 4.06
N LYS A 145 19.05 5.10 4.82
CA LYS A 145 19.06 5.02 6.29
C LYS A 145 19.14 6.42 6.87
N GLY A 146 18.57 6.62 8.04
CA GLY A 146 18.57 7.92 8.68
C GLY A 146 18.20 7.88 10.15
N ASN A 147 18.23 9.06 10.75
CA ASN A 147 17.75 9.28 12.10
C ASN A 147 16.36 9.90 12.06
N VAL A 148 15.61 9.72 13.13
CA VAL A 148 14.30 10.31 13.36
C VAL A 148 14.35 11.07 14.67
N LEU A 149 14.05 12.35 14.61
CA LEU A 149 13.75 13.14 15.81
C LEU A 149 12.23 13.15 15.98
N VAL A 150 11.75 12.66 17.12
CA VAL A 150 10.33 12.63 17.45
C VAL A 150 10.01 13.75 18.45
N GLU A 151 9.16 14.69 18.05
CA GLU A 151 8.61 15.69 18.96
C GLU A 151 7.23 15.27 19.45
N ASP A 152 7.08 15.04 20.74
CA ASP A 152 5.79 14.72 21.35
C ASP A 152 5.01 16.00 21.68
N ARG A 153 3.82 16.14 21.09
CA ARG A 153 2.87 17.24 21.31
C ARG A 153 1.60 16.75 22.01
N GLY A 154 1.66 15.65 22.73
CA GLY A 154 0.57 15.01 23.45
C GLY A 154 -0.31 14.14 22.55
N GLN A 155 -1.18 14.77 21.75
CA GLN A 155 -2.09 14.06 20.83
C GLN A 155 -1.50 13.85 19.44
N SER A 156 -0.37 14.48 19.15
CA SER A 156 0.37 14.31 17.90
C SER A 156 1.87 14.11 18.16
N LEU A 157 2.52 13.36 17.28
CA LEU A 157 3.97 13.21 17.21
C LEU A 157 4.46 13.80 15.88
N ILE A 158 5.49 14.63 15.92
CA ILE A 158 6.16 15.12 14.71
C ILE A 158 7.43 14.31 14.50
N PHE A 159 7.46 13.55 13.42
CA PHE A 159 8.65 12.81 12.99
C PHE A 159 9.44 13.71 12.05
N GLN A 160 10.65 14.08 12.43
CA GLN A 160 11.62 14.71 11.55
C GLN A 160 12.66 13.69 11.12
N GLU A 161 12.58 13.27 9.88
CA GLU A 161 13.45 12.28 9.29
C GLU A 161 14.60 12.95 8.56
N ASN A 162 15.82 12.49 8.79
CA ASN A 162 16.99 12.92 8.04
C ASN A 162 17.86 11.71 7.71
N GLY A 163 18.02 11.42 6.42
CA GLY A 163 18.68 10.22 5.94
C GLY A 163 19.53 10.43 4.69
N THR A 164 20.26 9.38 4.34
CA THR A 164 21.13 9.31 3.16
C THR A 164 20.84 8.07 2.34
N TRP A 165 21.01 8.18 1.02
CA TRP A 165 20.84 7.06 0.10
C TRP A 165 22.13 6.21 0.05
N GLN A 166 22.00 4.89 0.01
CA GLN A 166 23.17 3.99 0.01
C GLN A 166 24.00 4.03 -1.27
N LYS A 167 23.38 4.32 -2.42
CA LYS A 167 24.01 4.24 -3.74
C LYS A 167 24.07 5.57 -4.51
N ASP A 168 23.40 6.61 -4.00
CA ASP A 168 23.31 7.92 -4.65
C ASP A 168 23.97 8.97 -3.76
N GLN A 169 24.65 9.95 -4.38
CA GLN A 169 25.08 11.14 -3.65
C GLN A 169 23.86 12.03 -3.38
N GLY A 170 23.40 12.05 -2.12
CA GLY A 170 22.28 12.89 -1.71
C GLY A 170 21.66 12.47 -0.38
N GLY A 171 21.12 13.45 0.33
CA GLY A 171 20.29 13.26 1.51
C GLY A 171 18.80 13.33 1.17
N TYR A 172 17.97 12.90 2.11
CA TYR A 172 16.53 13.16 2.08
C TYR A 172 16.07 13.58 3.46
N GLN A 173 15.06 14.45 3.47
CA GLN A 173 14.43 14.94 4.69
C GLN A 173 12.92 14.87 4.53
N ASN A 174 12.24 14.31 5.52
CA ASN A 174 10.79 14.31 5.60
C ASN A 174 10.35 14.85 6.95
N ARG A 175 9.18 15.49 6.98
CA ARG A 175 8.47 15.82 8.22
C ARG A 175 7.07 15.24 8.14
N PHE A 176 6.76 14.35 9.07
CA PHE A 176 5.46 13.72 9.18
C PHE A 176 4.80 14.11 10.50
N ARG A 177 3.49 14.29 10.47
CA ARG A 177 2.66 14.39 11.66
C ARG A 177 1.85 13.12 11.80
N TRP A 178 1.97 12.50 12.96
CA TRP A 178 1.11 11.41 13.40
C TRP A 178 0.15 11.93 14.45
N SER A 179 -1.15 11.73 14.25
CA SER A 179 -2.18 12.19 15.20
C SER A 179 -3.02 11.01 15.67
N TRP A 180 -3.17 10.81 16.98
CA TRP A 180 -3.96 9.71 17.53
C TRP A 180 -5.36 10.19 17.96
N ASN A 181 -6.35 9.86 17.15
CA ASN A 181 -7.76 10.06 17.49
C ASN A 181 -8.27 8.87 18.32
N ARG A 182 -8.10 8.97 19.65
CA ARG A 182 -8.49 7.91 20.60
C ARG A 182 -9.98 7.54 20.53
N PRO A 183 -10.94 8.49 20.48
CA PRO A 183 -12.37 8.15 20.38
C PRO A 183 -12.72 7.30 19.17
N GLN A 184 -12.06 7.55 18.02
CA GLN A 184 -12.32 6.84 16.77
C GLN A 184 -11.40 5.63 16.58
N GLY A 185 -10.35 5.48 17.40
CA GLY A 185 -9.36 4.42 17.25
C GLY A 185 -8.53 4.55 15.97
N LEU A 186 -8.24 5.79 15.56
CA LEU A 186 -7.52 6.08 14.31
C LEU A 186 -6.18 6.74 14.57
N LEU A 187 -5.20 6.35 13.77
CA LEU A 187 -3.88 6.95 13.71
C LEU A 187 -3.72 7.62 12.34
N THR A 188 -3.79 8.95 12.31
CA THR A 188 -3.70 9.74 11.08
C THR A 188 -2.24 10.04 10.74
N LEU A 189 -1.87 9.89 9.47
CA LEU A 189 -0.58 10.32 8.94
C LEU A 189 -0.75 11.49 7.98
N GLU A 190 0.01 12.56 8.22
CA GLU A 190 0.11 13.72 7.34
C GLU A 190 1.57 14.02 7.01
N HIS A 191 1.83 14.48 5.79
CA HIS A 191 3.14 15.00 5.39
C HIS A 191 3.18 16.53 5.49
N LEU A 192 4.19 17.07 6.15
CA LEU A 192 4.34 18.50 6.43
C LEU A 192 5.24 19.23 5.41
N ARG A 193 5.20 18.83 4.13
CA ARG A 193 6.09 19.42 3.09
C ARG A 193 5.80 20.89 2.83
N PHE A 194 4.59 21.35 3.14
CA PHE A 194 4.18 22.76 3.04
C PHE A 194 4.09 23.43 4.41
N GLY A 195 4.78 22.87 5.41
CA GLY A 195 4.75 23.34 6.79
C GLY A 195 3.58 22.79 7.60
N GLU A 196 3.57 23.12 8.88
CA GLU A 196 2.61 22.56 9.85
C GLU A 196 1.20 23.12 9.73
N ALA A 197 1.05 24.34 9.23
CA ALA A 197 -0.25 24.96 8.99
C ALA A 197 -0.96 24.40 7.74
N ASN A 198 -0.22 23.77 6.82
CA ASN A 198 -0.74 23.21 5.57
C ASN A 198 -0.31 21.76 5.40
N PRO A 199 -0.75 20.85 6.31
CA PRO A 199 -0.41 19.45 6.20
C PRO A 199 -1.04 18.81 4.95
N VAL A 200 -0.32 17.89 4.33
CA VAL A 200 -0.85 17.02 3.28
C VAL A 200 -1.29 15.72 3.94
N PHE A 201 -2.59 15.57 4.13
CA PHE A 201 -3.16 14.32 4.61
C PHE A 201 -2.77 13.16 3.68
N LEU A 202 -2.30 12.05 4.25
CA LEU A 202 -1.97 10.84 3.49
C LEU A 202 -3.03 9.76 3.69
N PHE A 203 -3.33 9.36 4.92
CA PHE A 203 -4.38 8.38 5.24
C PHE A 203 -4.59 8.25 6.76
N ASP A 204 -5.73 7.67 7.14
CA ASP A 204 -6.03 7.23 8.50
C ASP A 204 -5.81 5.72 8.62
N LEU A 205 -4.99 5.31 9.58
CA LEU A 205 -4.78 3.91 9.92
C LEU A 205 -5.71 3.46 11.06
N TYR A 206 -6.30 2.28 10.92
CA TYR A 206 -7.08 1.61 11.97
C TYR A 206 -6.58 0.17 12.13
N ALA A 207 -6.76 -0.43 13.32
CA ALA A 207 -6.35 -1.81 13.53
C ALA A 207 -7.29 -2.80 12.83
N THR A 208 -6.74 -3.73 12.07
CA THR A 208 -7.49 -4.71 11.25
C THR A 208 -7.30 -6.16 11.67
N GLY A 209 -6.25 -6.45 12.45
CA GLY A 209 -5.96 -7.79 12.99
C GLY A 209 -4.47 -8.00 13.27
N GLY A 210 -4.15 -9.05 14.05
CA GLY A 210 -2.75 -9.35 14.41
C GLY A 210 -2.07 -8.20 15.14
N ASN A 211 -0.97 -7.71 14.58
CA ASN A 211 -0.20 -6.53 15.00
C ASN A 211 -0.18 -5.46 13.88
N THR A 212 -1.26 -5.34 13.10
CA THR A 212 -1.28 -4.50 11.89
C THR A 212 -2.32 -3.38 11.98
N LEU A 213 -1.96 -2.20 11.46
CA LEU A 213 -2.87 -1.09 11.17
C LEU A 213 -2.97 -0.86 9.66
N GLU A 214 -4.12 -0.44 9.14
CA GLU A 214 -4.37 -0.29 7.70
C GLU A 214 -5.15 0.97 7.38
N SER A 215 -4.99 1.51 6.17
CA SER A 215 -5.73 2.69 5.74
C SER A 215 -7.23 2.39 5.60
N LEU A 216 -8.11 3.15 6.28
CA LEU A 216 -9.59 3.05 6.17
C LEU A 216 -10.09 3.19 4.73
N SER A 217 -9.41 4.01 3.95
CA SER A 217 -9.75 4.29 2.57
C SER A 217 -8.53 4.76 1.78
N PRO A 218 -8.46 4.46 0.47
CA PRO A 218 -7.59 5.21 -0.42
C PRO A 218 -7.80 6.71 -0.22
N HIS A 219 -6.74 7.48 -0.02
CA HIS A 219 -6.85 8.93 -0.05
C HIS A 219 -6.50 9.44 -1.44
N LEU A 220 -7.29 10.38 -1.96
CA LEU A 220 -7.03 11.04 -3.23
C LEU A 220 -6.41 12.40 -2.98
N HIS A 221 -5.19 12.60 -3.47
CA HIS A 221 -4.52 13.89 -3.47
C HIS A 221 -4.08 14.23 -4.90
N GLY A 222 -4.82 15.12 -5.55
CA GLY A 222 -4.72 15.32 -7.00
C GLY A 222 -5.18 14.07 -7.75
N ASP A 223 -4.39 13.62 -8.74
CA ASP A 223 -4.66 12.39 -9.50
C ASP A 223 -4.05 11.13 -8.85
N ASP A 224 -3.32 11.28 -7.74
CA ASP A 224 -2.65 10.19 -7.06
C ASP A 224 -3.52 9.62 -5.94
N THR A 225 -3.56 8.30 -5.84
CA THR A 225 -4.23 7.53 -4.79
C THR A 225 -3.20 6.99 -3.82
N TYR A 226 -3.36 7.28 -2.54
CA TYR A 226 -2.48 6.87 -1.45
C TYR A 226 -3.12 5.77 -0.61
N PHE A 227 -2.31 4.78 -0.24
CA PHE A 227 -2.67 3.73 0.72
C PHE A 227 -1.52 3.52 1.67
N GLY A 228 -1.82 2.99 2.85
CA GLY A 228 -0.78 2.58 3.77
C GLY A 228 -1.21 1.49 4.72
N TRP A 229 -0.22 0.81 5.27
CA TRP A 229 -0.39 -0.09 6.39
C TRP A 229 0.87 -0.11 7.24
N MET A 230 0.73 -0.49 8.50
CA MET A 230 1.83 -0.56 9.45
C MET A 230 1.78 -1.90 10.18
N GLU A 231 2.90 -2.61 10.21
CA GLU A 231 3.07 -3.82 11.01
C GLU A 231 3.92 -3.51 12.24
N TYR A 232 3.45 -3.93 13.41
CA TYR A 232 4.19 -3.84 14.67
C TYR A 232 4.83 -5.18 15.02
N LYS A 233 6.16 -5.21 15.08
CA LYS A 233 6.93 -6.44 15.38
C LYS A 233 7.57 -6.43 16.77
N GLY A 234 7.11 -5.55 17.66
CA GLY A 234 7.66 -5.36 19.01
C GLY A 234 8.93 -4.51 18.99
N LEU A 235 9.95 -4.93 18.24
CA LEU A 235 11.25 -4.25 18.14
C LEU A 235 11.32 -3.16 17.07
N PHE A 236 10.38 -3.15 16.13
CA PHE A 236 10.32 -2.13 15.09
C PHE A 236 8.91 -1.97 14.53
N LEU A 237 8.67 -0.80 13.94
CA LEU A 237 7.45 -0.46 13.21
C LEU A 237 7.75 -0.47 11.72
N HIS A 238 7.01 -1.27 10.97
CA HIS A 238 7.18 -1.41 9.52
C HIS A 238 6.01 -0.73 8.80
N LEU A 239 6.22 0.50 8.35
CA LEU A 239 5.23 1.29 7.61
C LEU A 239 5.40 1.10 6.10
N HIS A 240 4.30 0.90 5.42
CA HIS A 240 4.23 0.81 3.97
C HIS A 240 3.34 1.93 3.46
N ILE A 241 3.82 2.64 2.45
CA ILE A 241 3.08 3.66 1.72
C ILE A 241 3.08 3.27 0.25
N ARG A 242 1.88 3.22 -0.34
CA ARG A 242 1.68 2.94 -1.75
C ARG A 242 1.04 4.17 -2.38
N THR A 243 1.64 4.66 -3.45
CA THR A 243 1.09 5.77 -4.26
C THR A 243 0.86 5.27 -5.69
N LEU A 244 -0.37 5.38 -6.15
CA LEU A 244 -0.80 4.98 -7.48
C LEU A 244 -1.54 6.14 -8.15
N GLY A 245 -1.01 6.65 -9.25
CA GLY A 245 -1.65 7.66 -10.08
C GLY A 245 -1.27 7.52 -11.55
N PRO A 246 -1.75 8.42 -12.43
CA PRO A 246 -1.47 8.33 -13.86
C PRO A 246 0.03 8.37 -14.18
N LYS A 247 0.79 9.12 -13.37
CA LYS A 247 2.23 9.34 -13.53
C LYS A 247 3.07 8.72 -12.41
N LYS A 248 2.45 8.10 -11.41
CA LYS A 248 3.15 7.54 -10.23
C LYS A 248 2.74 6.11 -9.98
N ASP A 249 3.74 5.32 -9.64
CA ASP A 249 3.58 3.93 -9.23
C ASP A 249 4.72 3.64 -8.27
N GLU A 250 4.54 4.08 -7.04
CA GLU A 250 5.59 4.06 -6.02
C GLU A 250 5.14 3.26 -4.81
N LYS A 251 6.08 2.51 -4.24
CA LYS A 251 5.94 1.85 -2.93
C LYS A 251 7.14 2.25 -2.09
N ILE A 252 6.87 2.72 -0.89
CA ILE A 252 7.88 3.13 0.07
C ILE A 252 7.67 2.34 1.35
N GLU A 253 8.73 1.72 1.83
CA GLU A 253 8.75 0.88 3.03
C GLU A 253 9.71 1.49 4.04
N TYR A 254 9.21 1.81 5.23
CA TYR A 254 9.98 2.33 6.34
C TYR A 254 10.05 1.28 7.44
N ALA A 255 11.24 0.98 7.94
CA ALA A 255 11.39 0.27 9.21
C ALA A 255 11.96 1.26 10.23
N TYR A 256 11.13 1.65 11.20
CA TYR A 256 11.47 2.52 12.32
C TYR A 256 11.89 1.69 13.53
N VAL A 257 12.99 2.10 14.15
CA VAL A 257 13.60 1.46 15.34
C VAL A 257 13.83 2.51 16.41
#